data_AF-X1HGX6-F1
#
_entry.id   AF-X1HGX6-F1
#
_cell.length_a   1.000
_cell.length_b   1.000
_cell.length_c   1.000
_cell.angle_alpha   90.00
_cell.angle_beta   90.00
_cell.angle_gamma   90.00
#
_symmetry.space_group_name_H-M   'P 1'
#
loop_
_entity.id
_entity.type
_entity.pdbx_description
1 polymer ?
#
loop_
_entity_poly.entity_id
_entity_poly.type
_entity_poly.pdbx_seq_one_letter_code
_entity_poly.pdbx_strand_id
1 'polypeptide(L)'
;GYKSQGMHAEVVNGMDVLAVRDTTKRAVELARGWQGPVFLEFWCSRFKGHNVKDRLDKKEDETYRTLEELRAWEKLDPLKTFSKKLINEEIITPEELKKFKKEARTRNEEMAVKAAEAKSPDPKKMYFGLFSSTTSADVPEEFKDASTLKKPEFLERDPEVEITYREAINEGLFQEMVRDKRVVLWGEDIADYGGAYNVTKGLLEIFGRDRIFNTAISEAAIIGSGVGAALRGLRPVLEIMYIDFILLALDQLGNQAAKWKYMSGGQAVLPLTIRTTIGGGKGYAGQHSQSLEAIITHFPG
;
A
#
# COMPACT_ATOMS: atom_id res chain seq x y z
N GLY A 1 8.09 3.50 23.95
CA GLY A 1 9.22 4.13 23.26
C GLY A 1 8.70 4.93 22.09
N TYR A 2 8.85 6.25 22.13
CA TYR A 2 8.82 7.10 20.95
C TYR A 2 10.10 7.94 21.02
N LYS A 3 11.01 7.76 20.06
CA LYS A 3 12.12 8.70 19.92
C LYS A 3 11.51 10.04 19.50
N SER A 4 11.77 11.11 20.25
CA SER A 4 11.64 12.50 19.77
C SER A 4 12.48 12.77 18.52
N GLN A 5 13.36 11.82 18.16
CA GLN A 5 14.19 11.76 16.96
C GLN A 5 13.68 10.77 15.88
N GLY A 6 12.42 10.30 15.96
CA GLY A 6 11.91 9.23 15.08
C GLY A 6 11.27 9.70 13.78
N MET A 7 10.86 10.95 13.69
CA MET A 7 10.19 11.52 12.52
C MET A 7 10.41 13.03 12.49
N HIS A 8 10.90 13.57 11.37
CA HIS A 8 10.94 15.01 11.16
C HIS A 8 9.51 15.51 10.92
N ALA A 9 9.09 16.56 11.60
CA ALA A 9 7.74 17.12 11.43
C ALA A 9 7.80 18.64 11.29
N GLU A 10 7.10 19.19 10.30
CA GLU A 10 7.01 20.64 10.07
C GLU A 10 5.57 21.03 9.72
N VAL A 11 5.08 22.11 10.35
CA VAL A 11 3.80 22.74 10.01
C VAL A 11 4.06 23.90 9.07
N VAL A 12 3.40 23.90 7.93
CA VAL A 12 3.65 24.85 6.83
C VAL A 12 2.34 25.48 6.41
N ASN A 13 2.38 26.78 6.09
CA ASN A 13 1.27 27.43 5.43
C ASN A 13 1.07 26.83 4.02
N GLY A 14 0.06 25.97 3.86
CA GLY A 14 -0.31 25.34 2.59
C GLY A 14 -0.87 26.30 1.55
N MET A 15 -1.18 27.54 1.93
CA MET A 15 -1.64 28.60 1.02
C MET A 15 -0.46 29.43 0.43
N ASP A 16 0.78 29.19 0.87
CA ASP A 16 1.98 29.78 0.28
C ASP A 16 2.74 28.75 -0.58
N VAL A 17 2.69 28.94 -1.90
CA VAL A 17 3.29 28.04 -2.89
C VAL A 17 4.82 27.90 -2.69
N LEU A 18 5.50 28.98 -2.30
CA LEU A 18 6.96 28.95 -2.12
C LEU A 18 7.33 28.22 -0.83
N ALA A 19 6.59 28.45 0.26
CA ALA A 19 6.79 27.74 1.52
C ALA A 19 6.57 26.22 1.36
N VAL A 20 5.52 25.81 0.63
CA VAL A 20 5.24 24.40 0.32
C VAL A 20 6.38 23.78 -0.49
N ARG A 21 6.84 24.46 -1.55
CA ARG A 21 7.93 23.98 -2.41
C ARG A 21 9.24 23.83 -1.64
N ASP A 22 9.60 24.85 -0.88
CA ASP A 22 10.84 24.90 -0.11
C ASP A 22 10.87 23.78 0.95
N THR A 23 9.79 23.62 1.70
CA THR A 23 9.70 22.58 2.73
C THR A 23 9.69 21.17 2.14
N THR A 24 9.00 20.98 1.02
CA THR A 24 8.99 19.70 0.31
C THR A 24 10.40 19.32 -0.18
N LYS A 25 11.20 20.29 -0.64
CA LYS A 25 12.59 20.02 -1.05
C LYS A 25 13.44 19.54 0.12
N ARG A 26 13.38 20.24 1.27
CA ARG A 26 14.09 19.80 2.49
C ARG A 26 13.65 18.41 2.93
N ALA A 27 12.35 18.13 2.92
CA ALA A 27 11.83 16.81 3.26
C ALA A 27 12.37 15.70 2.34
N VAL A 28 12.48 15.96 1.04
CA VAL A 28 13.06 15.03 0.07
C VAL A 28 14.55 14.78 0.35
N GLU A 29 15.31 15.82 0.69
CA GLU A 29 16.73 15.70 1.05
C GLU A 29 16.92 14.84 2.30
N LEU A 30 16.10 15.05 3.34
CA LEU A 30 16.11 14.24 4.56
C LEU A 30 15.77 12.77 4.27
N ALA A 31 14.69 12.53 3.52
CA ALA A 31 14.23 11.17 3.21
C ALA A 31 15.25 10.40 2.36
N ARG A 32 15.82 11.04 1.32
CA ARG A 32 16.85 10.42 0.47
C ARG A 32 18.20 10.27 1.18
N GLY A 33 18.47 11.13 2.15
CA GLY A 33 19.63 11.04 3.04
C GLY A 33 19.47 10.00 4.15
N TRP A 34 18.42 9.18 4.13
CA TRP A 34 18.14 8.15 5.15
C TRP A 34 18.04 8.70 6.58
N GLN A 35 17.59 9.96 6.73
CA GLN A 35 17.45 10.62 8.03
C GLN A 35 16.11 10.31 8.73
N GLY A 36 15.37 9.33 8.21
CA GLY A 36 14.07 8.90 8.72
C GLY A 36 12.88 9.50 7.96
N PRO A 37 11.65 9.16 8.38
CA PRO A 37 10.43 9.66 7.77
C PRO A 37 10.23 11.16 8.05
N VAL A 38 9.51 11.82 7.13
CA VAL A 38 9.16 13.24 7.23
C VAL A 38 7.64 13.41 7.14
N PHE A 39 7.07 14.15 8.09
CA PHE A 39 5.66 14.51 8.13
C PHE A 39 5.51 16.02 7.90
N LEU A 40 4.83 16.41 6.82
CA LEU A 40 4.54 17.82 6.51
C LEU A 40 3.06 18.09 6.70
N GLU A 41 2.72 18.96 7.63
CA GLU A 41 1.34 19.42 7.85
C GLU A 41 1.11 20.73 7.10
N PHE A 42 0.37 20.67 5.99
CA PHE A 42 0.01 21.86 5.20
C PHE A 42 -1.33 22.44 5.63
N TRP A 43 -1.30 23.62 6.23
CA TRP A 43 -2.51 24.37 6.58
C TRP A 43 -3.15 24.97 5.34
N CYS A 44 -4.29 24.42 4.93
CA CYS A 44 -5.03 24.85 3.77
C CYS A 44 -6.53 24.83 4.04
N SER A 45 -7.31 25.42 3.14
CA SER A 45 -8.76 25.43 3.26
C SER A 45 -9.43 24.78 2.06
N ARG A 46 -10.43 23.94 2.34
CA ARG A 46 -11.34 23.41 1.33
C ARG A 46 -12.50 24.38 1.15
N PHE A 47 -12.58 25.03 -0.01
CA PHE A 47 -13.62 26.03 -0.33
C PHE A 47 -15.01 25.46 -0.62
N LYS A 48 -15.11 24.14 -0.82
CA LYS A 48 -16.37 23.39 -0.99
C LYS A 48 -16.56 22.41 0.17
N GLY A 49 -17.76 21.84 0.30
CA GLY A 49 -18.03 20.86 1.35
C GLY A 49 -17.35 19.51 1.11
N HIS A 50 -17.73 18.49 1.89
CA HIS A 50 -17.08 17.18 1.81
C HIS A 50 -17.23 16.55 0.43
N ASN A 51 -18.40 16.70 -0.17
CA ASN A 51 -18.64 16.51 -1.59
C ASN A 51 -19.03 17.84 -2.26
N VAL A 52 -19.03 17.89 -3.59
CA VAL A 52 -19.32 19.13 -4.36
C VAL A 52 -20.77 19.62 -4.19
N LYS A 53 -21.70 18.74 -3.76
CA LYS A 53 -23.10 19.08 -3.46
C LYS A 53 -23.28 19.63 -2.04
N ASP A 54 -22.32 19.42 -1.15
CA ASP A 54 -22.30 19.99 0.19
C ASP A 54 -22.00 21.48 0.08
N ARG A 55 -23.08 22.26 0.12
CA ARG A 55 -23.05 23.71 0.03
C ARG A 55 -22.62 24.31 1.36
N LEU A 56 -21.45 24.94 1.36
CA LEU A 56 -20.92 25.68 2.52
C LEU A 56 -21.37 27.15 2.55
N ASP A 57 -22.11 27.57 1.53
CA ASP A 57 -22.62 28.93 1.37
C ASP A 57 -24.03 29.13 1.95
N LYS A 58 -24.42 28.27 2.90
CA LYS A 58 -25.70 28.30 3.61
C LYS A 58 -25.57 29.06 4.94
N LYS A 59 -26.71 29.33 5.59
CA LYS A 59 -26.73 29.91 6.94
C LYS A 59 -25.96 29.01 7.91
N GLU A 60 -25.37 29.64 8.95
CA GLU A 60 -24.38 29.03 9.86
C GLU A 60 -24.91 27.81 10.63
N ASP A 61 -26.22 27.64 10.73
CA ASP A 61 -26.92 26.51 11.35
C ASP A 61 -27.02 25.26 10.46
N GLU A 62 -26.67 25.37 9.17
CA GLU A 62 -26.72 24.25 8.22
C GLU A 62 -25.35 23.75 7.76
N THR A 63 -24.25 24.35 8.26
CA THR A 63 -22.89 23.98 7.84
C THR A 63 -21.89 24.04 9.00
N TYR A 64 -20.78 23.31 8.89
CA TYR A 64 -19.75 23.25 9.93
C TYR A 64 -18.72 24.40 9.84
N ARG A 65 -18.93 25.41 8.97
CA ARG A 65 -18.02 26.56 8.77
C ARG A 65 -18.78 27.84 8.47
N THR A 66 -18.27 28.97 8.96
CA THR A 66 -18.94 30.26 8.70
C THR A 66 -18.58 30.80 7.31
N LEU A 67 -19.50 31.58 6.73
CA LEU A 67 -19.23 32.33 5.50
C LEU A 67 -18.07 33.32 5.67
N GLU A 68 -17.91 33.87 6.87
CA GLU A 68 -16.80 34.75 7.21
C GLU A 68 -15.45 34.02 7.11
N GLU A 69 -15.34 32.84 7.72
CA GLU A 69 -14.15 32.00 7.66
C GLU A 69 -13.79 31.64 6.21
N LEU A 70 -14.78 31.21 5.41
CA LEU A 70 -14.56 30.88 4.01
C LEU A 70 -14.04 32.07 3.21
N ARG A 71 -14.66 33.25 3.37
CA ARG A 71 -14.22 34.48 2.70
C ARG A 71 -12.83 34.90 3.15
N ALA A 72 -12.46 34.68 4.41
CA ALA A 72 -11.10 34.94 4.90
C ALA A 72 -10.08 34.06 4.19
N TRP A 73 -10.35 32.75 4.07
CA TRP A 73 -9.47 31.83 3.34
C TRP A 73 -9.42 32.08 1.83
N GLU A 74 -10.53 32.49 1.20
CA GLU A 74 -10.58 32.80 -0.24
C GLU A 74 -9.70 34.01 -0.63
N LYS A 75 -9.40 34.90 0.33
CA LYS A 75 -8.44 36.00 0.13
C LYS A 75 -7.00 35.50 0.05
N LEU A 76 -6.72 34.34 0.67
CA LEU A 76 -5.41 33.71 0.70
C LEU A 76 -5.23 32.64 -0.40
N ASP A 77 -6.24 32.42 -1.25
CA ASP A 77 -6.22 31.43 -2.33
C ASP A 77 -4.92 31.53 -3.17
N PRO A 78 -4.06 30.50 -3.18
CA PRO A 78 -2.77 30.53 -3.88
C PRO A 78 -2.91 30.75 -5.38
N LEU A 79 -4.03 30.35 -6.00
CA LEU A 79 -4.27 30.62 -7.42
C LEU A 79 -4.43 32.12 -7.69
N LYS A 80 -4.90 32.89 -6.71
CA LYS A 80 -5.03 34.35 -6.80
C LYS A 80 -3.76 35.04 -6.33
N THR A 81 -3.28 34.71 -5.13
CA THR A 81 -2.16 35.41 -4.48
C THR A 81 -0.84 35.17 -5.21
N PHE A 82 -0.52 33.92 -5.55
CA PHE A 82 0.73 33.60 -6.22
C PHE A 82 0.74 34.10 -7.67
N SER A 83 -0.37 33.98 -8.40
CA SER A 83 -0.48 34.53 -9.76
C SER A 83 -0.27 36.05 -9.79
N LYS A 84 -0.84 36.78 -8.82
CA LYS A 84 -0.61 38.23 -8.67
C LYS A 84 0.87 38.52 -8.38
N LYS A 85 1.49 37.74 -7.50
CA LYS A 85 2.92 37.88 -7.21
C LYS A 85 3.77 37.67 -8.47
N LEU A 86 3.52 36.63 -9.26
CA LEU A 86 4.26 36.38 -10.50
C LEU A 86 4.14 37.52 -11.51
N ILE A 87 2.97 38.16 -11.60
CA ILE A 87 2.76 39.34 -12.47
C ILE A 87 3.51 40.55 -11.93
N ASN A 88 3.42 40.81 -10.63
CA ASN A 88 4.09 41.94 -10.00
C ASN A 88 5.62 41.85 -10.11
N GLU A 89 6.16 40.63 -10.09
CA GLU A 89 7.59 40.35 -10.25
C GLU A 89 7.99 40.17 -11.73
N GLU A 90 7.09 40.46 -12.67
CA GLU A 90 7.33 40.41 -14.13
C GLU A 90 7.77 39.02 -14.65
N ILE A 91 7.47 37.95 -13.90
CA ILE A 91 7.78 36.56 -14.31
C ILE A 91 6.79 36.07 -15.37
N ILE A 92 5.53 36.51 -15.29
CA ILE A 92 4.48 36.27 -16.29
C ILE A 92 3.68 37.55 -16.52
N THR A 93 3.06 37.65 -17.68
CA THR A 93 2.10 38.70 -18.03
C THR A 93 0.66 38.31 -17.67
N PRO A 94 -0.27 39.27 -17.53
CA PRO A 94 -1.70 39.00 -17.42
C PRO A 94 -2.26 38.16 -18.59
N GLU A 95 -1.74 38.38 -19.79
CA GLU A 95 -2.09 37.66 -21.02
C GLU A 95 -1.64 36.20 -20.95
N GLU A 96 -0.44 35.93 -20.45
CA GLU A 96 0.06 34.57 -20.20
C GLU A 96 -0.77 33.86 -19.13
N LEU A 97 -1.12 34.53 -18.04
CA LEU A 97 -2.01 33.95 -17.03
C LEU A 97 -3.38 33.57 -17.62
N LYS A 98 -3.94 34.43 -18.48
CA LYS A 98 -5.19 34.13 -19.20
C LYS A 98 -5.03 32.93 -20.13
N LYS A 99 -3.89 32.85 -20.84
CA LYS A 99 -3.54 31.72 -21.70
C LYS A 99 -3.46 30.42 -20.90
N PHE A 100 -2.72 30.37 -19.78
CA PHE A 100 -2.61 29.18 -18.94
C PHE A 100 -3.96 28.70 -18.39
N LYS A 101 -4.81 29.64 -17.95
CA LYS A 101 -6.18 29.32 -17.51
C LYS A 101 -7.02 28.72 -18.63
N LYS A 102 -6.91 29.28 -19.84
CA LYS A 102 -7.61 28.75 -21.02
C LYS A 102 -7.11 27.35 -21.37
N GLU A 103 -5.81 27.13 -21.41
CA GLU A 103 -5.22 25.81 -21.69
C GLU A 103 -5.63 24.75 -20.66
N ALA A 104 -5.62 25.09 -19.37
CA ALA A 104 -6.11 24.20 -18.32
C ALA A 104 -7.60 23.86 -18.50
N ARG A 105 -8.43 24.87 -18.84
CA ARG A 105 -9.85 24.68 -19.09
C ARG A 105 -10.11 23.82 -20.33
N THR A 106 -9.42 24.09 -21.43
CA THR A 106 -9.54 23.31 -22.67
C THR A 106 -9.18 21.85 -22.45
N ARG A 107 -8.08 21.54 -21.75
CA ARG A 107 -7.73 20.16 -21.38
C ARG A 107 -8.83 19.46 -20.59
N ASN A 108 -9.46 20.17 -19.64
CA ASN A 108 -10.56 19.60 -18.86
C ASN A 108 -11.83 19.38 -19.69
N GLU A 109 -12.16 20.31 -20.60
CA GLU A 109 -13.31 20.20 -21.50
C GLU A 109 -13.13 19.04 -22.49
N GLU A 110 -11.95 18.90 -23.10
CA GLU A 110 -11.62 17.78 -23.97
C GLU A 110 -11.75 16.42 -23.25
N MET A 111 -11.26 16.33 -22.01
CA MET A 111 -11.40 15.11 -21.22
C MET A 111 -12.84 14.84 -20.78
N ALA A 112 -13.61 15.89 -20.49
CA ALA A 112 -15.03 15.76 -20.16
C ALA A 112 -15.84 15.21 -21.34
N VAL A 113 -15.56 15.67 -22.57
CA VAL A 113 -16.15 15.13 -23.79
C VAL A 113 -15.79 13.65 -23.95
N LYS A 114 -14.50 13.30 -23.86
CA LYS A 114 -14.05 11.91 -23.95
C LYS A 114 -14.71 11.00 -22.89
N ALA A 115 -14.89 11.51 -21.67
CA ALA A 115 -15.54 10.76 -20.60
C ALA A 115 -17.05 10.59 -20.84
N ALA A 116 -17.72 11.60 -21.38
CA ALA A 116 -19.15 11.53 -21.73
C ALA A 116 -19.43 10.60 -22.90
N GLU A 117 -18.49 10.50 -23.85
CA GLU A 117 -18.56 9.60 -25.01
C GLU A 117 -18.08 8.18 -24.69
N ALA A 118 -17.43 7.97 -23.54
CA ALA A 118 -16.94 6.67 -23.12
C ALA A 118 -18.10 5.70 -22.88
N LYS A 119 -17.98 4.50 -23.42
CA LYS A 119 -18.97 3.45 -23.18
C LYS A 119 -18.86 2.94 -21.74
N SER A 120 -20.00 2.69 -21.11
CA SER A 120 -20.05 1.92 -19.88
C SER A 120 -19.35 0.57 -20.06
N PRO A 121 -18.69 0.03 -19.02
CA PRO A 121 -18.15 -1.33 -19.07
C PRO A 121 -19.23 -2.33 -19.47
N ASP A 122 -18.88 -3.30 -20.32
CA ASP A 122 -19.78 -4.40 -20.66
C ASP A 122 -20.10 -5.19 -19.37
N PRO A 123 -21.38 -5.35 -18.98
CA PRO A 123 -21.77 -6.12 -17.80
C PRO A 123 -21.20 -7.55 -17.80
N LYS A 124 -20.94 -8.15 -18.97
CA LYS A 124 -20.29 -9.47 -19.06
C LYS A 124 -18.87 -9.49 -18.46
N LYS A 125 -18.23 -8.32 -18.33
CA LYS A 125 -16.91 -8.15 -17.70
C LYS A 125 -16.99 -7.94 -16.19
N MET A 126 -18.15 -8.05 -15.56
CA MET A 126 -18.29 -7.85 -14.11
C MET A 126 -17.41 -8.77 -13.26
N TYR A 127 -17.08 -9.96 -13.76
CA TYR A 127 -16.20 -10.93 -13.09
C TYR A 127 -14.72 -10.76 -13.43
N PHE A 128 -14.37 -9.73 -14.22
CA PHE A 128 -12.97 -9.42 -14.50
C PHE A 128 -12.19 -9.23 -13.20
N GLY A 129 -11.05 -9.90 -13.07
CA GLY A 129 -10.20 -9.76 -11.90
C GLY A 129 -10.71 -10.44 -10.63
N LEU A 130 -11.83 -11.18 -10.67
CA LEU A 130 -12.33 -11.96 -9.53
C LEU A 130 -11.45 -13.19 -9.25
N PHE A 131 -10.92 -13.80 -10.31
CA PHE A 131 -9.99 -14.91 -10.25
C PHE A 131 -8.72 -14.57 -11.05
N SER A 132 -7.60 -15.17 -10.64
CA SER A 132 -6.39 -15.10 -11.45
C SER A 132 -6.52 -16.00 -12.68
N SER A 133 -6.21 -15.45 -13.84
CA SER A 133 -6.05 -16.19 -15.11
C SER A 133 -4.58 -16.39 -15.46
N THR A 134 -3.68 -16.04 -14.54
CA THR A 134 -2.23 -16.05 -14.72
C THR A 134 -1.56 -16.80 -13.57
N THR A 135 -0.37 -17.32 -13.80
CA THR A 135 0.42 -18.02 -12.80
C THR A 135 1.75 -17.31 -12.54
N SER A 136 2.45 -17.75 -11.50
CA SER A 136 3.82 -17.32 -11.16
C SER A 136 4.90 -18.20 -11.81
N ALA A 137 4.55 -19.02 -12.81
CA ALA A 137 5.43 -20.05 -13.35
C ALA A 137 6.68 -19.45 -14.03
N ASP A 138 6.48 -18.38 -14.80
CA ASP A 138 7.57 -17.70 -15.50
C ASP A 138 8.25 -16.68 -14.59
N VAL A 139 9.51 -16.95 -14.26
CA VAL A 139 10.39 -16.02 -13.53
C VAL A 139 11.28 -15.31 -14.55
N PRO A 140 11.29 -13.96 -14.60
CA PRO A 140 12.21 -13.23 -15.47
C PRO A 140 13.68 -13.54 -15.11
N GLU A 141 14.55 -13.55 -16.12
CA GLU A 141 15.94 -14.00 -15.98
C GLU A 141 16.70 -13.27 -14.87
N GLU A 142 16.49 -11.96 -14.71
CA GLU A 142 17.13 -11.16 -13.65
C GLU A 142 16.79 -11.65 -12.24
N PHE A 143 15.62 -12.27 -12.06
CA PHE A 143 15.10 -12.76 -10.78
C PHE A 143 15.31 -14.26 -10.55
N LYS A 144 15.77 -15.01 -11.55
CA LYS A 144 16.02 -16.44 -11.39
C LYS A 144 17.20 -16.74 -10.47
N ASP A 145 17.18 -17.93 -9.90
CA ASP A 145 18.30 -18.58 -9.21
C ASP A 145 18.91 -17.70 -8.11
N ALA A 146 18.15 -17.52 -7.03
CA ALA A 146 18.63 -16.85 -5.84
C ALA A 146 19.77 -17.67 -5.19
N SER A 147 20.82 -16.97 -4.78
CA SER A 147 21.92 -17.56 -4.01
C SER A 147 21.46 -17.95 -2.60
N THR A 148 22.05 -19.02 -2.07
CA THR A 148 21.88 -19.45 -0.68
C THR A 148 23.18 -19.21 0.11
N LEU A 149 23.04 -18.87 1.38
CA LEU A 149 24.13 -18.67 2.34
C LEU A 149 24.50 -19.98 3.05
N LYS A 150 23.54 -20.90 3.20
CA LYS A 150 23.70 -22.23 3.78
C LYS A 150 22.93 -23.25 2.93
N LYS A 151 23.51 -24.44 2.74
CA LYS A 151 22.81 -25.57 2.12
C LYS A 151 21.75 -26.15 3.09
N PRO A 152 20.50 -26.41 2.66
CA PRO A 152 19.50 -27.03 3.52
C PRO A 152 19.80 -28.51 3.79
N GLU A 153 19.50 -28.95 5.00
CA GLU A 153 19.66 -30.35 5.45
C GLU A 153 18.63 -31.29 4.79
N PHE A 154 17.47 -30.77 4.40
CA PHE A 154 16.42 -31.59 3.77
C PHE A 154 16.77 -32.09 2.37
N LEU A 155 17.79 -31.52 1.72
CA LEU A 155 18.28 -32.00 0.42
C LEU A 155 18.94 -33.39 0.49
N GLU A 156 19.25 -33.86 1.69
CA GLU A 156 19.94 -35.14 1.92
C GLU A 156 19.02 -36.18 2.58
N ARG A 157 17.71 -35.93 2.63
CA ARG A 157 16.72 -36.87 3.18
C ARG A 157 16.43 -38.02 2.22
N ASP A 158 16.02 -39.15 2.80
CA ASP A 158 15.54 -40.31 2.06
C ASP A 158 14.14 -40.03 1.47
N PRO A 159 13.96 -40.12 0.14
CA PRO A 159 12.67 -39.85 -0.51
C PRO A 159 11.58 -40.86 -0.14
N GLU A 160 11.93 -42.04 0.41
CA GLU A 160 10.96 -43.05 0.83
C GLU A 160 10.40 -42.81 2.24
N VAL A 161 10.93 -41.81 2.96
CA VAL A 161 10.48 -41.45 4.30
C VAL A 161 9.44 -40.33 4.22
N GLU A 162 8.27 -40.58 4.80
CA GLU A 162 7.21 -39.57 4.91
C GLU A 162 7.70 -38.33 5.68
N ILE A 163 7.37 -37.15 5.15
CA ILE A 163 7.65 -35.87 5.79
C ILE A 163 6.37 -35.25 6.38
N THR A 164 6.52 -34.44 7.40
CA THR A 164 5.41 -33.69 8.00
C THR A 164 4.92 -32.58 7.06
N TYR A 165 3.66 -32.16 7.21
CA TYR A 165 3.14 -30.95 6.52
C TYR A 165 4.02 -29.72 6.73
N ARG A 166 4.59 -29.58 7.94
CA ARG A 166 5.52 -28.49 8.26
C ARG A 166 6.75 -28.52 7.35
N GLU A 167 7.33 -29.70 7.15
CA GLU A 167 8.50 -29.89 6.29
C GLU A 167 8.14 -29.66 4.83
N ALA A 168 7.02 -30.20 4.35
CA ALA A 168 6.58 -29.98 2.98
C ALA A 168 6.37 -28.48 2.66
N ILE A 169 5.78 -27.71 3.59
CA ILE A 169 5.61 -26.26 3.43
C ILE A 169 6.97 -25.54 3.46
N ASN A 170 7.87 -25.90 4.39
CA ASN A 170 9.22 -25.32 4.45
C ASN A 170 9.98 -25.53 3.14
N GLU A 171 9.95 -26.76 2.61
CA GLU A 171 10.60 -27.13 1.36
C GLU A 171 9.99 -26.38 0.16
N GLY A 172 8.67 -26.23 0.10
CA GLY A 172 8.00 -25.42 -0.91
C GLY A 172 8.44 -23.96 -0.86
N LEU A 173 8.50 -23.36 0.34
CA LEU A 173 8.99 -21.99 0.52
C LEU A 173 10.44 -21.85 0.06
N PHE A 174 11.30 -22.80 0.43
CA PHE A 174 12.69 -22.82 -0.04
C PHE A 174 12.78 -22.89 -1.56
N GLN A 175 12.06 -23.81 -2.20
CA GLN A 175 12.08 -23.97 -3.66
C GLN A 175 11.65 -22.69 -4.37
N GLU A 176 10.58 -22.04 -3.91
CA GLU A 176 10.11 -20.76 -4.46
C GLU A 176 11.12 -19.63 -4.23
N MET A 177 11.75 -19.57 -3.06
CA MET A 177 12.76 -18.55 -2.74
C MET A 177 14.06 -18.71 -3.52
N VAL A 178 14.47 -19.95 -3.83
CA VAL A 178 15.57 -20.26 -4.76
C VAL A 178 15.17 -19.90 -6.19
N ARG A 179 13.96 -20.28 -6.62
CA ARG A 179 13.51 -20.05 -8.00
C ARG A 179 13.40 -18.56 -8.32
N ASP A 180 12.95 -17.74 -7.38
CA ASP A 180 12.63 -16.33 -7.61
C ASP A 180 13.15 -15.42 -6.48
N LYS A 181 14.12 -14.56 -6.82
CA LYS A 181 14.73 -13.54 -5.92
C LYS A 181 13.71 -12.57 -5.32
N ARG A 182 12.52 -12.44 -5.91
CA ARG A 182 11.46 -11.55 -5.44
C ARG A 182 10.64 -12.12 -4.31
N VAL A 183 10.76 -13.42 -4.00
CA VAL A 183 10.02 -14.06 -2.93
C VAL A 183 10.64 -13.69 -1.58
N VAL A 184 9.90 -12.94 -0.76
CA VAL A 184 10.39 -12.42 0.52
C VAL A 184 9.34 -12.74 1.58
N LEU A 185 9.78 -13.19 2.75
CA LEU A 185 8.93 -13.67 3.83
C LEU A 185 8.99 -12.69 5.00
N TRP A 186 7.83 -12.33 5.55
CA TRP A 186 7.79 -11.63 6.84
C TRP A 186 6.49 -11.86 7.59
N GLY A 187 6.58 -11.66 8.89
CA GLY A 187 5.48 -11.85 9.84
C GLY A 187 6.01 -11.88 11.26
N GLU A 188 5.19 -12.35 12.18
CA GLU A 188 5.52 -12.41 13.60
C GLU A 188 6.35 -13.66 13.90
N ASP A 189 7.56 -13.46 14.42
CA ASP A 189 8.48 -14.52 14.85
C ASP A 189 8.85 -15.56 13.78
N ILE A 190 8.67 -15.26 12.49
CA ILE A 190 8.96 -16.21 11.42
C ILE A 190 10.45 -16.32 11.06
N ALA A 191 11.27 -15.37 11.47
CA ALA A 191 12.71 -15.39 11.20
C ALA A 191 13.42 -16.31 12.20
N ASP A 192 13.90 -15.74 13.32
CA ASP A 192 14.74 -16.43 14.29
C ASP A 192 14.04 -17.64 14.97
N TYR A 193 12.73 -17.55 15.24
CA TYR A 193 11.97 -18.63 15.88
C TYR A 193 11.41 -19.64 14.87
N GLY A 194 11.09 -19.21 13.64
CA GLY A 194 10.53 -20.05 12.58
C GLY A 194 9.00 -20.10 12.55
N GLY A 195 8.34 -19.16 13.22
CA GLY A 195 6.89 -19.04 13.34
C GLY A 195 6.31 -19.98 14.41
N ALA A 196 5.02 -19.81 14.75
CA ALA A 196 4.36 -20.54 15.85
C ALA A 196 4.51 -22.07 15.78
N TYR A 197 4.66 -22.62 14.57
CA TYR A 197 4.82 -24.05 14.31
C TYR A 197 6.16 -24.43 13.68
N ASN A 198 7.17 -23.54 13.73
CA ASN A 198 8.51 -23.77 13.17
C ASN A 198 8.53 -24.05 11.65
N VAL A 199 7.56 -23.55 10.88
CA VAL A 199 7.49 -23.80 9.43
C VAL A 199 8.63 -23.13 8.68
N THR A 200 9.06 -21.94 9.07
CA THR A 200 10.14 -21.20 8.37
C THR A 200 11.52 -21.42 9.00
N LYS A 201 11.62 -22.33 9.97
CA LYS A 201 12.87 -22.61 10.69
C LYS A 201 13.98 -23.03 9.72
N GLY A 202 15.18 -22.48 9.91
CA GLY A 202 16.34 -22.73 9.07
C GLY A 202 16.42 -21.87 7.81
N LEU A 203 15.32 -21.23 7.38
CA LEU A 203 15.32 -20.44 6.15
C LEU A 203 16.07 -19.11 6.32
N LEU A 204 16.09 -18.53 7.53
CA LEU A 204 16.84 -17.31 7.81
C LEU A 204 18.34 -17.51 7.55
N GLU A 205 18.89 -18.63 7.98
CA GLU A 205 20.29 -18.99 7.78
C GLU A 205 20.62 -19.28 6.30
N ILE A 206 19.62 -19.69 5.52
CA ILE A 206 19.76 -19.98 4.09
C ILE A 206 19.69 -18.71 3.25
N PHE A 207 18.79 -17.77 3.55
CA PHE A 207 18.52 -16.61 2.68
C PHE A 207 18.90 -15.25 3.26
N GLY A 208 19.11 -15.15 4.57
CA GLY A 208 19.48 -13.92 5.26
C GLY A 208 18.30 -12.98 5.56
N ARG A 209 18.58 -11.96 6.38
CA ARG A 209 17.57 -11.01 6.90
C ARG A 209 16.92 -10.14 5.84
N ASP A 210 17.56 -9.94 4.69
CA ASP A 210 16.99 -9.19 3.57
C ASP A 210 15.84 -9.94 2.89
N ARG A 211 15.74 -11.25 3.11
CA ARG A 211 14.72 -12.12 2.50
C ARG A 211 13.72 -12.68 3.52
N ILE A 212 14.10 -12.76 4.80
CA ILE A 212 13.24 -13.26 5.88
C ILE A 212 13.46 -12.42 7.14
N PHE A 213 12.42 -11.74 7.61
CA PHE A 213 12.52 -10.88 8.79
C PHE A 213 11.22 -10.84 9.59
N ASN A 214 11.36 -10.50 10.88
CA ASN A 214 10.22 -10.29 11.77
C ASN A 214 9.66 -8.88 11.61
N THR A 215 8.35 -8.75 11.71
CA THR A 215 7.66 -7.44 11.79
C THR A 215 7.31 -7.07 13.23
N ALA A 216 6.84 -5.83 13.41
CA ALA A 216 6.05 -5.51 14.59
C ALA A 216 4.73 -6.31 14.59
N ILE A 217 4.15 -6.48 15.77
CA ILE A 217 2.86 -7.14 16.01
C ILE A 217 1.74 -6.23 15.50
N SER A 218 1.48 -6.31 14.19
CA SER A 218 0.44 -5.55 13.50
C SER A 218 0.09 -6.23 12.17
N GLU A 219 -1.01 -6.97 12.17
CA GLU A 219 -1.52 -7.73 11.04
C GLU A 219 -1.85 -6.81 9.86
N ALA A 220 -2.45 -5.65 10.16
CA ALA A 220 -2.73 -4.62 9.15
C ALA A 220 -1.44 -4.11 8.48
N ALA A 221 -0.36 -3.89 9.25
CA ALA A 221 0.92 -3.48 8.69
C ALA A 221 1.60 -4.61 7.90
N ILE A 222 1.50 -5.86 8.37
CA ILE A 222 2.02 -7.04 7.68
C ILE A 222 1.38 -7.18 6.30
N ILE A 223 0.05 -7.20 6.23
CA ILE A 223 -0.67 -7.34 4.96
C ILE A 223 -0.52 -6.09 4.09
N GLY A 224 -0.67 -4.90 4.68
CA GLY A 224 -0.59 -3.63 3.95
C GLY A 224 0.77 -3.39 3.30
N SER A 225 1.86 -3.69 4.01
CA SER A 225 3.21 -3.63 3.43
C SER A 225 3.40 -4.65 2.32
N GLY A 226 2.79 -5.85 2.44
CA GLY A 226 2.83 -6.88 1.40
C GLY A 226 2.10 -6.47 0.13
N VAL A 227 0.93 -5.84 0.26
CA VAL A 227 0.19 -5.25 -0.87
C VAL A 227 1.07 -4.24 -1.60
N GLY A 228 1.69 -3.31 -0.86
CA GLY A 228 2.61 -2.32 -1.44
C GLY A 228 3.84 -2.95 -2.12
N ALA A 229 4.47 -3.92 -1.47
CA ALA A 229 5.61 -4.66 -2.01
C ALA A 229 5.27 -5.40 -3.30
N ALA A 230 4.11 -6.08 -3.32
CA ALA A 230 3.61 -6.79 -4.50
C ALA A 230 3.34 -5.84 -5.67
N LEU A 231 2.72 -4.67 -5.41
CA LEU A 231 2.53 -3.62 -6.40
C LEU A 231 3.84 -3.07 -6.99
N ARG A 232 4.95 -3.20 -6.26
CA ARG A 232 6.29 -2.80 -6.71
C ARG A 232 7.11 -3.95 -7.30
N GLY A 233 6.52 -5.13 -7.43
CA GLY A 233 7.10 -6.27 -8.13
C GLY A 233 7.67 -7.37 -7.24
N LEU A 234 7.65 -7.24 -5.91
CA LEU A 234 7.99 -8.36 -5.03
C LEU A 234 6.90 -9.45 -5.05
N ARG A 235 7.23 -10.65 -4.56
CA ARG A 235 6.30 -11.77 -4.39
C ARG A 235 6.21 -12.17 -2.93
N PRO A 236 5.58 -11.35 -2.08
CA PRO A 236 5.71 -11.53 -0.65
C PRO A 236 4.88 -12.71 -0.13
N VAL A 237 5.46 -13.41 0.85
CA VAL A 237 4.78 -14.43 1.66
C VAL A 237 4.63 -13.85 3.06
N LEU A 238 3.41 -13.47 3.39
CA LEU A 238 3.04 -12.77 4.60
C LEU A 238 2.51 -13.78 5.60
N GLU A 239 3.03 -13.80 6.81
CA GLU A 239 2.56 -14.72 7.83
C GLU A 239 1.79 -14.00 8.94
N ILE A 240 0.54 -14.44 9.14
CA ILE A 240 -0.28 -14.10 10.30
C ILE A 240 -0.31 -15.32 11.21
N MET A 241 0.04 -15.16 12.49
CA MET A 241 0.31 -16.28 13.39
C MET A 241 -0.84 -17.30 13.45
N TYR A 242 -2.06 -16.83 13.70
CA TYR A 242 -3.30 -17.61 13.73
C TYR A 242 -4.39 -16.92 12.91
N ILE A 243 -5.25 -17.71 12.26
CA ILE A 243 -6.30 -17.18 11.39
C ILE A 243 -7.26 -16.26 12.15
N ASP A 244 -7.44 -16.47 13.45
CA ASP A 244 -8.24 -15.64 14.35
C ASP A 244 -7.85 -14.14 14.26
N PHE A 245 -6.58 -13.83 14.00
CA PHE A 245 -6.07 -12.45 13.88
C PHE A 245 -6.23 -11.86 12.47
N ILE A 246 -6.65 -12.63 11.47
CA ILE A 246 -6.86 -12.12 10.10
C ILE A 246 -7.90 -11.00 10.05
N LEU A 247 -8.83 -10.99 11.02
CA LEU A 247 -9.88 -9.98 11.13
C LEU A 247 -9.32 -8.57 11.37
N LEU A 248 -8.14 -8.45 11.99
CA LEU A 248 -7.45 -7.17 12.21
C LEU A 248 -6.93 -6.54 10.91
N ALA A 249 -6.78 -7.34 9.85
CA ALA A 249 -6.21 -6.92 8.57
C ALA A 249 -7.20 -7.02 7.40
N LEU A 250 -8.51 -7.14 7.69
CA LEU A 250 -9.54 -7.28 6.65
C LEU A 250 -9.62 -6.10 5.68
N ASP A 251 -9.25 -4.88 6.09
CA ASP A 251 -9.18 -3.77 5.14
C ASP A 251 -8.06 -4.01 4.12
N GLN A 252 -6.85 -4.35 4.57
CA GLN A 252 -5.71 -4.61 3.70
C GLN A 252 -5.90 -5.86 2.83
N LEU A 253 -6.58 -6.88 3.35
CA LEU A 253 -6.90 -8.09 2.59
C LEU A 253 -8.09 -7.85 1.65
N GLY A 254 -9.25 -7.52 2.20
CA GLY A 254 -10.52 -7.52 1.48
C GLY A 254 -10.76 -6.28 0.61
N ASN A 255 -10.33 -5.11 1.06
CA ASN A 255 -10.53 -3.86 0.32
C ASN A 255 -9.31 -3.45 -0.52
N GLN A 256 -8.10 -3.84 -0.12
CA GLN A 256 -6.89 -3.54 -0.89
C GLN A 256 -6.48 -4.74 -1.76
N ALA A 257 -5.92 -5.80 -1.17
CA ALA A 257 -5.33 -6.92 -1.91
C ALA A 257 -6.30 -7.50 -2.96
N ALA A 258 -7.52 -7.83 -2.54
CA ALA A 258 -8.54 -8.45 -3.39
C ALA A 258 -9.15 -7.52 -4.46
N LYS A 259 -8.94 -6.20 -4.39
CA LYS A 259 -9.66 -5.24 -5.28
C LYS A 259 -8.75 -4.52 -6.26
N TRP A 260 -7.44 -4.48 -6.01
CA TRP A 260 -6.51 -3.72 -6.84
C TRP A 260 -6.57 -4.08 -8.33
N LYS A 261 -6.67 -5.36 -8.67
CA LYS A 261 -6.74 -5.79 -10.07
C LYS A 261 -7.99 -5.23 -10.77
N TYR A 262 -9.13 -5.27 -10.09
CA TYR A 262 -10.38 -4.69 -10.61
C TYR A 262 -10.34 -3.16 -10.66
N MET A 263 -9.95 -2.51 -9.55
CA MET A 263 -9.93 -1.04 -9.42
C MET A 263 -8.95 -0.37 -10.40
N SER A 264 -7.85 -1.05 -10.74
CA SER A 264 -6.87 -0.56 -11.71
C SER A 264 -7.22 -0.89 -13.17
N GLY A 265 -8.34 -1.57 -13.43
CA GLY A 265 -8.69 -2.06 -14.76
C GLY A 265 -7.67 -3.07 -15.31
N GLY A 266 -6.98 -3.81 -14.43
CA GLY A 266 -5.96 -4.79 -14.77
C GLY A 266 -4.53 -4.26 -14.89
N GLN A 267 -4.30 -2.97 -14.66
CA GLN A 267 -2.95 -2.39 -14.72
C GLN A 267 -2.05 -2.88 -13.58
N ALA A 268 -2.64 -3.16 -12.41
CA ALA A 268 -1.94 -3.72 -11.26
C ALA A 268 -2.24 -5.22 -11.11
N VAL A 269 -1.20 -5.99 -10.84
CA VAL A 269 -1.28 -7.41 -10.47
C VAL A 269 -0.54 -7.58 -9.14
N LEU A 270 -1.16 -8.28 -8.18
CA LEU A 270 -0.64 -8.43 -6.82
C LEU A 270 -0.30 -9.91 -6.54
N PRO A 271 0.89 -10.37 -6.92
CA PRO A 271 1.32 -11.73 -6.61
C PRO A 271 1.79 -11.80 -5.14
N LEU A 272 0.89 -12.10 -4.21
CA LEU A 272 1.21 -12.29 -2.80
C LEU A 272 0.59 -13.57 -2.25
N THR A 273 1.15 -14.10 -1.18
CA THR A 273 0.62 -15.24 -0.43
C THR A 273 0.47 -14.83 1.03
N ILE A 274 -0.70 -15.06 1.61
CA ILE A 274 -0.93 -14.92 3.05
C ILE A 274 -0.98 -16.33 3.63
N ARG A 275 0.00 -16.65 4.47
CA ARG A 275 0.06 -17.88 5.23
C ARG A 275 -0.48 -17.61 6.64
N THR A 276 -1.32 -18.51 7.12
CA THR A 276 -1.76 -18.48 8.52
C THR A 276 -2.02 -19.90 9.01
N THR A 277 -2.27 -20.05 10.31
CA THR A 277 -2.57 -21.34 10.92
C THR A 277 -4.00 -21.42 11.40
N ILE A 278 -4.58 -22.60 11.22
CA ILE A 278 -5.94 -22.96 11.58
C ILE A 278 -5.88 -24.31 12.30
N GLY A 279 -6.69 -24.50 13.33
CA GLY A 279 -6.79 -25.79 13.98
C GLY A 279 -7.50 -25.73 15.32
N GLY A 280 -8.03 -26.87 15.75
CA GLY A 280 -8.65 -27.04 17.06
C GLY A 280 -8.04 -28.23 17.82
N GLY A 281 -8.55 -28.52 19.02
CA GLY A 281 -8.21 -29.73 19.78
C GLY A 281 -6.98 -29.62 20.69
N LYS A 282 -6.36 -28.44 20.80
CA LYS A 282 -5.27 -28.16 21.75
C LYS A 282 -5.69 -27.39 23.01
N GLY A 283 -6.94 -26.97 23.10
CA GLY A 283 -7.47 -26.23 24.25
C GLY A 283 -7.04 -24.74 24.31
N TYR A 284 -6.71 -24.13 23.16
CA TYR A 284 -6.25 -22.74 23.07
C TYR A 284 -7.37 -21.67 23.07
N ALA A 285 -8.61 -22.09 23.36
CA ALA A 285 -9.79 -21.23 23.46
C ALA A 285 -10.11 -20.43 22.19
N GLY A 286 -11.01 -19.45 22.30
CA GLY A 286 -11.73 -18.84 21.17
C GLY A 286 -10.94 -17.90 20.25
N GLN A 287 -9.63 -17.71 20.47
CA GLN A 287 -8.76 -16.85 19.66
C GLN A 287 -7.56 -17.60 19.03
N HIS A 288 -7.60 -18.93 19.05
CA HIS A 288 -6.62 -19.81 18.42
C HIS A 288 -7.29 -21.08 17.89
N SER A 289 -8.59 -21.00 17.58
CA SER A 289 -9.41 -22.18 17.27
C SER A 289 -10.46 -21.93 16.19
N GLN A 290 -10.58 -20.71 15.67
CA GLN A 290 -11.60 -20.39 14.69
C GLN A 290 -11.25 -20.96 13.29
N SER A 291 -12.30 -21.21 12.51
CA SER A 291 -12.23 -21.51 11.07
C SER A 291 -12.84 -20.33 10.32
N LEU A 292 -12.00 -19.43 9.81
CA LEU A 292 -12.42 -18.16 9.18
C LEU A 292 -12.14 -18.12 7.66
N GLU A 293 -11.77 -19.24 7.05
CA GLU A 293 -11.53 -19.36 5.61
C GLU A 293 -12.74 -18.93 4.79
N ALA A 294 -13.95 -19.19 5.28
CA ALA A 294 -15.19 -18.76 4.65
C ALA A 294 -15.28 -17.22 4.53
N ILE A 295 -14.82 -16.47 5.54
CA ILE A 295 -14.83 -15.00 5.48
C ILE A 295 -13.91 -14.52 4.35
N ILE A 296 -12.71 -15.10 4.27
CA ILE A 296 -11.69 -14.73 3.27
C ILE A 296 -12.20 -15.02 1.85
N THR A 297 -12.84 -16.17 1.63
CA THR A 297 -13.37 -16.55 0.30
C THR A 297 -14.53 -15.67 -0.18
N HIS A 298 -15.20 -14.93 0.72
CA HIS A 298 -16.20 -13.92 0.33
C HIS A 298 -15.58 -12.62 -0.21
N PHE A 299 -14.26 -12.46 -0.16
CA PHE A 299 -13.52 -11.33 -0.73
C PHE A 299 -12.62 -11.78 -1.90
N PRO A 300 -13.17 -12.26 -3.02
CA PRO A 300 -12.35 -12.73 -4.12
C PRO A 300 -11.68 -11.57 -4.88
N GLY A 301 -10.52 -11.89 -5.46
CA GLY A 301 -9.74 -11.07 -6.39
C GLY A 301 -8.23 -11.19 -6.19
#